data_AF-A0A8A4TF57-F1
#
_entry.id   AF-A0A8A4TF57-F1
#
_cell.length_a   1.000
_cell.length_b   1.000
_cell.length_c   1.000
_cell.angle_alpha   90.00
_cell.angle_beta   90.00
_cell.angle_gamma   90.00
#
_symmetry.space_group_name_H-M   'P 1'
#
loop_
_entity.id
_entity.type
_entity.pdbx_description
1 polymer ?
#
loop_
_entity_poly.entity_id
_entity_poly.type
_entity_poly.pdbx_seq_one_letter_code
_entity_poly.pdbx_strand_id
1 'polypeptide(L)'
;MNLKHVVTLCFVSFMPFTKRIFILTTMALAVIGSQGFGQDDLPAIKGPYIGQKPPGSNPEAFAPGIVSTELFEYSGVFTPDMKEFYFIKEDDFFVFQYQNKRWIESYISRRVGQPFIAPDGKTMHLGVRYKERTETGWSDIKKLGPSFLALEIMRLTASLKGTYVFDEIGSDDGDGVIRYSRLIDGKREEPKPFGKEINTGKFNAHPFIAPDESYLIFDGRRESGYGHSDLYISYRQPDGSWGDAINMGGTVNTEVGEISASVTPDGKFLFFHRNQGEGKGNMNIMWVDAQIIETLRPKGQSPINHN
;
A
#
# COMPACT_ATOMS: atom_id res chain seq x y z
N MET A 1 -71.13 -26.15 -5.05
CA MET A 1 -70.50 -24.82 -5.00
C MET A 1 -69.38 -24.81 -6.02
N ASN A 2 -69.44 -23.93 -7.02
CA ASN A 2 -68.50 -23.70 -8.15
C ASN A 2 -67.61 -24.85 -8.67
N LEU A 3 -68.01 -25.40 -9.84
CA LEU A 3 -67.12 -25.95 -10.86
C LEU A 3 -66.58 -24.82 -11.76
N LYS A 4 -65.38 -24.99 -12.36
CA LYS A 4 -64.95 -24.45 -13.68
C LYS A 4 -63.44 -24.70 -13.91
N HIS A 5 -62.92 -24.95 -15.12
CA HIS A 5 -63.44 -25.72 -16.29
C HIS A 5 -62.27 -25.97 -17.28
N VAL A 6 -62.48 -26.80 -18.31
CA VAL A 6 -61.41 -27.35 -19.19
C VAL A 6 -61.50 -26.82 -20.63
N VAL A 7 -60.46 -26.10 -21.07
CA VAL A 7 -59.69 -26.24 -22.34
C VAL A 7 -60.45 -26.58 -23.66
N THR A 8 -60.61 -25.55 -24.54
CA THR A 8 -60.19 -25.51 -25.98
C THR A 8 -61.14 -25.86 -27.18
N LEU A 9 -60.84 -25.24 -28.35
CA LEU A 9 -61.40 -25.32 -29.75
C LEU A 9 -62.81 -24.68 -29.97
N CYS A 10 -63.06 -23.75 -30.93
CA CYS A 10 -62.91 -23.67 -32.41
C CYS A 10 -64.03 -24.40 -33.20
N PHE A 11 -64.68 -23.88 -34.26
CA PHE A 11 -64.63 -22.61 -35.02
C PHE A 11 -66.07 -21.98 -35.15
N VAL A 12 -66.68 -21.35 -36.19
CA VAL A 12 -66.46 -21.07 -37.64
C VAL A 12 -67.34 -19.86 -38.10
N SER A 13 -66.85 -19.03 -39.04
CA SER A 13 -67.55 -18.02 -39.90
C SER A 13 -68.44 -16.92 -39.23
N PHE A 14 -68.84 -15.79 -39.84
CA PHE A 14 -68.77 -15.23 -41.22
C PHE A 14 -68.23 -13.77 -41.25
N MET A 15 -68.01 -13.22 -42.46
CA MET A 15 -67.60 -11.83 -42.82
C MET A 15 -68.81 -10.83 -42.84
N PRO A 16 -68.71 -9.49 -43.12
CA PRO A 16 -67.58 -8.68 -43.66
C PRO A 16 -67.37 -7.23 -43.08
N PHE A 17 -66.47 -6.43 -43.69
CA PHE A 17 -66.40 -4.94 -43.79
C PHE A 17 -66.41 -4.07 -42.49
N THR A 18 -65.40 -3.24 -42.19
CA THR A 18 -64.94 -2.06 -42.98
C THR A 18 -63.57 -1.48 -42.52
N LYS A 19 -62.93 -0.70 -43.41
CA LYS A 19 -61.92 0.38 -43.21
C LYS A 19 -60.89 0.28 -42.07
N ARG A 20 -59.63 0.04 -42.42
CA ARG A 20 -58.45 0.41 -41.60
C ARG A 20 -58.06 1.87 -41.82
N ILE A 21 -57.59 2.54 -40.75
CA ILE A 21 -56.81 3.79 -40.82
C ILE A 21 -55.47 3.49 -40.13
N PHE A 22 -54.36 3.77 -40.80
CA PHE A 22 -53.02 3.74 -40.19
C PHE A 22 -52.57 5.17 -39.91
N ILE A 23 -52.20 5.46 -38.66
CA ILE A 23 -51.52 6.70 -38.29
C ILE A 23 -50.01 6.38 -38.21
N LEU A 24 -49.24 6.82 -39.19
CA LEU A 24 -47.78 6.83 -39.08
C LEU A 24 -47.35 7.95 -38.14
N THR A 25 -46.69 7.61 -37.05
CA THR A 25 -45.98 8.56 -36.19
C THR A 25 -44.49 8.53 -36.54
N THR A 26 -44.03 9.50 -37.33
CA THR A 26 -42.61 9.65 -37.68
C THR A 26 -41.83 10.23 -36.50
N MET A 27 -41.30 9.35 -35.65
CA MET A 27 -40.40 9.72 -34.55
C MET A 27 -39.03 10.14 -35.11
N ALA A 28 -38.78 11.45 -35.16
CA ALA A 28 -37.51 11.99 -35.62
C ALA A 28 -36.43 11.79 -34.53
N LEU A 29 -35.46 10.89 -34.78
CA LEU A 29 -34.27 10.80 -33.95
C LEU A 29 -33.35 12.01 -34.22
N ALA A 30 -33.30 12.93 -33.26
CA ALA A 30 -32.24 13.93 -33.20
C ALA A 30 -30.92 13.23 -32.87
N VAL A 31 -29.98 13.19 -33.82
CA VAL A 31 -28.61 12.72 -33.57
C VAL A 31 -27.89 13.80 -32.78
N ILE A 32 -28.01 13.75 -31.45
CA ILE A 32 -27.11 14.47 -30.54
C ILE A 32 -25.75 13.80 -30.67
N GLY A 33 -24.82 14.46 -31.38
CA GLY A 33 -23.46 13.99 -31.49
C GLY A 33 -22.79 13.98 -30.12
N SER A 34 -22.64 12.78 -29.55
CA SER A 34 -21.84 12.59 -28.35
C SER A 34 -20.38 12.96 -28.64
N GLN A 35 -19.93 14.10 -28.11
CA GLN A 35 -18.51 14.28 -27.84
C GLN A 35 -18.15 13.28 -26.74
N GLY A 36 -17.70 12.10 -27.15
CA GLY A 36 -17.01 11.20 -26.25
C GLY A 36 -15.70 11.86 -25.87
N PHE A 37 -15.58 12.29 -24.61
CA PHE A 37 -14.30 12.66 -24.03
C PHE A 37 -13.38 11.43 -24.12
N GLY A 38 -12.40 11.50 -25.02
CA GLY A 38 -11.39 10.47 -25.14
C GLY A 38 -10.53 10.47 -23.89
N GLN A 39 -10.00 9.30 -23.53
CA GLN A 39 -9.09 9.18 -22.37
C GLN A 39 -7.73 9.89 -22.61
N ASP A 40 -7.54 10.47 -23.80
CA ASP A 40 -6.38 11.27 -24.25
C ASP A 40 -6.36 12.72 -23.72
N ASP A 41 -7.48 13.27 -23.23
CA ASP A 41 -7.57 14.70 -22.83
C ASP A 41 -6.93 15.01 -21.46
N LEU A 42 -6.54 13.99 -20.67
CA LEU A 42 -5.88 14.21 -19.38
C LEU A 42 -4.38 14.54 -19.54
N PRO A 43 -3.84 15.54 -18.80
CA PRO A 43 -2.42 15.90 -18.86
C PRO A 43 -1.51 14.72 -18.51
N ALA A 44 -0.75 14.23 -19.50
CA ALA A 44 0.16 13.10 -19.31
C ALA A 44 1.23 13.39 -18.24
N ILE A 45 1.14 12.67 -17.12
CA ILE A 45 2.08 12.71 -15.99
C ILE A 45 3.46 12.23 -16.43
N LYS A 46 4.53 13.00 -16.16
CA LYS A 46 5.90 12.78 -16.66
C LYS A 46 6.95 13.13 -15.61
N GLY A 47 8.12 12.50 -15.70
CA GLY A 47 9.24 12.69 -14.77
C GLY A 47 9.30 11.59 -13.69
N PRO A 48 10.29 11.64 -12.78
CA PRO A 48 10.34 10.74 -11.63
C PRO A 48 9.17 11.02 -10.67
N TYR A 49 8.93 10.13 -9.70
CA TYR A 49 8.00 10.35 -8.58
C TYR A 49 6.60 10.87 -8.99
N ILE A 50 6.01 10.25 -10.03
CA ILE A 50 4.67 10.62 -10.55
C ILE A 50 4.60 12.12 -10.94
N GLY A 51 5.73 12.68 -11.37
CA GLY A 51 5.87 14.06 -11.81
C GLY A 51 5.92 15.12 -10.72
N GLN A 52 5.85 14.75 -9.43
CA GLN A 52 6.01 15.70 -8.34
C GLN A 52 7.48 16.15 -8.21
N LYS A 53 7.68 17.44 -7.94
CA LYS A 53 8.99 17.95 -7.51
C LYS A 53 9.32 17.33 -6.12
N PRO A 54 10.52 16.79 -5.91
CA PRO A 54 10.94 16.29 -4.60
C PRO A 54 10.79 17.30 -3.44
N PRO A 55 10.48 16.83 -2.22
CA PRO A 55 10.29 17.65 -1.04
C PRO A 55 11.64 18.07 -0.45
N GLY A 56 11.59 18.94 0.56
CA GLY A 56 12.74 19.23 1.42
C GLY A 56 12.76 18.40 2.69
N SER A 57 13.38 18.94 3.74
CA SER A 57 13.41 18.36 5.09
C SER A 57 12.08 18.46 5.86
N ASN A 58 11.06 19.10 5.29
CA ASN A 58 9.70 19.15 5.84
C ASN A 58 8.81 18.19 5.03
N PRO A 59 7.99 17.33 5.67
CA PRO A 59 7.13 16.41 4.94
C PRO A 59 6.03 17.11 4.14
N GLU A 60 5.86 16.66 2.89
CA GLU A 60 4.77 17.06 1.99
C GLU A 60 3.86 15.86 1.69
N ALA A 61 2.66 16.09 1.15
CA ALA A 61 1.84 14.99 0.63
C ALA A 61 2.40 14.48 -0.70
N PHE A 62 2.33 13.17 -0.93
CA PHE A 62 2.83 12.53 -2.15
C PHE A 62 1.76 12.51 -3.26
N ALA A 63 2.18 12.97 -4.44
CA ALA A 63 1.39 13.23 -5.64
C ALA A 63 -0.04 13.72 -5.32
N PRO A 64 -0.19 14.90 -4.70
CA PRO A 64 -1.47 15.37 -4.18
C PRO A 64 -2.50 15.56 -5.31
N GLY A 65 -3.72 15.07 -5.10
CA GLY A 65 -4.78 15.02 -6.12
C GLY A 65 -4.63 13.87 -7.12
N ILE A 66 -3.60 13.04 -7.01
CA ILE A 66 -3.34 11.87 -7.87
C ILE A 66 -3.27 10.62 -6.99
N VAL A 67 -2.23 10.52 -6.15
CA VAL A 67 -2.08 9.46 -5.14
C VAL A 67 -2.80 9.86 -3.86
N SER A 68 -2.32 10.88 -3.13
CA SER A 68 -2.99 11.36 -1.91
C SER A 68 -4.17 12.26 -2.27
N THR A 69 -5.39 11.87 -1.89
CA THR A 69 -6.64 12.57 -2.22
C THR A 69 -7.58 12.71 -1.01
N GLU A 70 -8.87 12.96 -1.24
CA GLU A 70 -9.90 13.02 -0.19
C GLU A 70 -10.44 11.64 0.23
N LEU A 71 -10.10 10.60 -0.52
CA LEU A 71 -10.36 9.19 -0.20
C LEU A 71 -9.22 8.61 0.66
N PHE A 72 -9.44 7.44 1.27
CA PHE A 72 -8.41 6.75 2.05
C PHE A 72 -7.34 6.13 1.14
N GLU A 73 -6.07 6.52 1.27
CA GLU A 73 -4.95 5.84 0.60
C GLU A 73 -3.96 5.19 1.57
N TYR A 74 -3.54 3.95 1.25
CA TYR A 74 -2.66 3.17 2.13
C TYR A 74 -1.58 2.36 1.40
N SER A 75 -0.40 2.25 2.00
CA SER A 75 0.86 1.88 1.35
C SER A 75 1.25 2.78 0.17
N GLY A 76 2.56 2.91 -0.04
CA GLY A 76 3.14 3.48 -1.25
C GLY A 76 4.52 2.90 -1.46
N VAL A 77 4.70 2.04 -2.46
CA VAL A 77 5.97 1.32 -2.66
C VAL A 77 6.37 1.28 -4.14
N PHE A 78 7.59 1.76 -4.41
CA PHE A 78 8.21 1.63 -5.72
C PHE A 78 8.87 0.26 -5.91
N THR A 79 8.93 -0.24 -7.14
CA THR A 79 9.88 -1.30 -7.52
C THR A 79 11.32 -0.79 -7.44
N PRO A 80 12.32 -1.67 -7.22
CA PRO A 80 13.74 -1.26 -7.16
C PRO A 80 14.28 -0.53 -8.39
N ASP A 81 13.65 -0.71 -9.56
CA ASP A 81 14.00 0.01 -10.79
C ASP A 81 13.25 1.35 -10.97
N MET A 82 12.46 1.76 -9.98
CA MET A 82 11.63 2.97 -9.92
C MET A 82 10.63 3.13 -11.08
N LYS A 83 10.24 2.03 -11.76
CA LYS A 83 9.29 2.08 -12.89
C LYS A 83 7.85 1.73 -12.52
N GLU A 84 7.59 1.15 -11.37
CA GLU A 84 6.22 0.85 -10.91
C GLU A 84 6.03 1.34 -9.48
N PHE A 85 4.88 1.94 -9.19
CA PHE A 85 4.48 2.38 -7.84
C PHE A 85 3.15 1.75 -7.47
N TYR A 86 3.13 0.96 -6.41
CA TYR A 86 1.99 0.21 -5.93
C TYR A 86 1.39 0.85 -4.68
N PHE A 87 0.07 1.07 -4.68
CA PHE A 87 -0.67 1.72 -3.59
C PHE A 87 -2.11 1.18 -3.50
N ILE A 88 -2.75 1.38 -2.35
CA ILE A 88 -4.16 1.03 -2.11
C ILE A 88 -4.96 2.32 -2.07
N LYS A 89 -6.13 2.34 -2.70
CA LYS A 89 -7.09 3.44 -2.69
C LYS A 89 -8.46 2.89 -2.32
N GLU A 90 -9.02 3.43 -1.24
CA GLU A 90 -10.09 2.84 -0.44
C GLU A 90 -9.83 1.36 -0.13
N ASP A 91 -10.48 0.46 -0.86
CA ASP A 91 -10.50 -0.98 -0.65
C ASP A 91 -9.90 -1.74 -1.85
N ASP A 92 -9.32 -1.02 -2.81
CA ASP A 92 -8.85 -1.50 -4.10
C ASP A 92 -7.35 -1.19 -4.31
N PHE A 93 -6.69 -2.00 -5.14
CA PHE A 93 -5.24 -2.07 -5.30
C PHE A 93 -4.84 -1.61 -6.71
N PHE A 94 -3.91 -0.65 -6.79
CA PHE A 94 -3.54 0.06 -8.00
C PHE A 94 -2.02 0.05 -8.24
N VAL A 95 -1.64 0.25 -9.51
CA VAL A 95 -0.25 0.51 -9.91
C VAL A 95 -0.19 1.72 -10.85
N PHE A 96 0.79 2.60 -10.61
CA PHE A 96 1.30 3.51 -11.63
C PHE A 96 2.51 2.84 -12.32
N GLN A 97 2.48 2.68 -13.64
CA GLN A 97 3.60 2.16 -14.43
C GLN A 97 4.23 3.25 -15.31
N TYR A 98 5.56 3.32 -15.32
CA TYR A 98 6.32 4.30 -16.11
C TYR A 98 6.69 3.73 -17.49
N GLN A 99 5.91 4.10 -18.50
CA GLN A 99 6.06 3.64 -19.88
C GLN A 99 6.11 4.82 -20.84
N ASN A 100 6.93 4.75 -21.89
CA ASN A 100 7.02 5.80 -22.93
C ASN A 100 7.23 7.24 -22.37
N LYS A 101 8.01 7.35 -21.30
CA LYS A 101 8.29 8.57 -20.50
C LYS A 101 7.08 9.18 -19.78
N ARG A 102 6.00 8.42 -19.59
CA ARG A 102 4.77 8.82 -18.90
C ARG A 102 4.44 7.83 -17.78
N TRP A 103 3.75 8.29 -16.74
CA TRP A 103 3.09 7.39 -15.79
C TRP A 103 1.67 7.07 -16.27
N ILE A 104 1.26 5.81 -16.13
CA ILE A 104 -0.07 5.30 -16.47
C ILE A 104 -0.62 4.59 -15.23
N GLU A 105 -1.79 5.00 -14.74
CA GLU A 105 -2.48 4.33 -13.65
C GLU A 105 -3.22 3.08 -14.15
N SER A 106 -3.32 2.04 -13.33
CA SER A 106 -4.13 0.85 -13.61
C SER A 106 -4.61 0.19 -12.33
N TYR A 107 -5.91 -0.12 -12.27
CA TYR A 107 -6.51 -1.00 -11.27
C TYR A 107 -6.00 -2.44 -11.46
N ILE A 108 -5.71 -3.13 -10.35
CA ILE A 108 -5.22 -4.52 -10.32
C ILE A 108 -6.32 -5.47 -9.83
N SER A 109 -6.85 -5.19 -8.63
CA SER A 109 -7.80 -6.04 -7.90
C SER A 109 -8.34 -5.29 -6.68
N ARG A 110 -9.29 -5.88 -5.95
CA ARG A 110 -9.51 -5.50 -4.54
C ARG A 110 -8.24 -5.70 -3.71
N ARG A 111 -8.14 -5.04 -2.54
CA ARG A 111 -7.00 -5.11 -1.61
C ARG A 111 -6.69 -6.57 -1.21
N VAL A 112 -5.47 -7.03 -1.48
CA VAL A 112 -4.99 -8.39 -1.17
C VAL A 112 -3.92 -8.45 -0.06
N GLY A 113 -3.67 -7.33 0.61
CA GLY A 113 -2.67 -7.15 1.67
C GLY A 113 -2.06 -5.75 1.60
N GLN A 114 -1.14 -5.40 2.50
CA GLN A 114 -0.29 -4.22 2.32
C GLN A 114 0.93 -4.59 1.46
N PRO A 115 1.15 -3.96 0.29
CA PRO A 115 2.27 -4.29 -0.59
C PRO A 115 3.60 -3.78 -0.03
N PHE A 116 4.61 -4.65 -0.04
CA PHE A 116 6.02 -4.29 0.03
C PHE A 116 6.80 -5.06 -1.04
N ILE A 117 7.62 -4.37 -1.84
CA ILE A 117 8.49 -5.01 -2.82
C ILE A 117 9.85 -5.29 -2.17
N ALA A 118 10.29 -6.55 -2.18
CA ALA A 118 11.62 -6.93 -1.70
C ALA A 118 12.72 -6.18 -2.50
N PRO A 119 13.84 -5.77 -1.86
CA PRO A 119 14.88 -4.97 -2.53
C PRO A 119 15.55 -5.65 -3.75
N ASP A 120 15.42 -6.97 -3.91
CA ASP A 120 15.90 -7.71 -5.08
C ASP A 120 14.92 -7.69 -6.27
N GLY A 121 13.73 -7.11 -6.10
CA GLY A 121 12.67 -6.99 -7.09
C GLY A 121 11.88 -8.26 -7.36
N LYS A 122 12.19 -9.39 -6.69
CA LYS A 122 11.63 -10.71 -7.03
C LYS A 122 10.38 -11.09 -6.26
N THR A 123 10.07 -10.41 -5.15
CA THR A 123 8.93 -10.75 -4.28
C THR A 123 8.13 -9.51 -3.90
N MET A 124 6.81 -9.58 -4.04
CA MET A 124 5.86 -8.65 -3.43
C MET A 124 5.25 -9.33 -2.19
N HIS A 125 5.55 -8.83 -1.00
CA HIS A 125 4.95 -9.29 0.25
C HIS A 125 3.60 -8.60 0.50
N LEU A 126 2.68 -9.34 1.12
CA LEU A 126 1.27 -8.99 1.36
C LEU A 126 0.84 -9.54 2.75
N GLY A 127 1.63 -9.23 3.77
CA GLY A 127 1.58 -9.87 5.09
C GLY A 127 2.07 -11.32 5.02
N VAL A 128 1.29 -12.27 5.55
CA VAL A 128 1.54 -13.73 5.45
C VAL A 128 1.44 -14.29 4.01
N ARG A 129 1.03 -13.46 3.04
CA ARG A 129 0.93 -13.77 1.61
C ARG A 129 2.08 -13.14 0.84
N TYR A 130 2.38 -13.67 -0.34
CA TYR A 130 3.30 -13.02 -1.29
C TYR A 130 3.00 -13.37 -2.74
N LYS A 131 3.62 -12.65 -3.67
CA LYS A 131 3.71 -12.97 -5.10
C LYS A 131 5.17 -12.93 -5.54
N GLU A 132 5.54 -13.78 -6.50
CA GLU A 132 6.85 -13.76 -7.16
C GLU A 132 6.79 -12.97 -8.47
N ARG A 133 7.90 -12.34 -8.85
CA ARG A 133 8.05 -11.63 -10.11
C ARG A 133 8.12 -12.62 -11.27
N THR A 134 7.40 -12.32 -12.35
CA THR A 134 7.46 -13.06 -13.62
C THR A 134 7.94 -12.13 -14.75
N GLU A 135 8.21 -12.69 -15.93
CA GLU A 135 8.58 -11.92 -17.13
C GLU A 135 7.52 -10.88 -17.53
N THR A 136 6.25 -11.13 -17.18
CA THR A 136 5.08 -10.32 -17.59
C THR A 136 4.38 -9.61 -16.43
N GLY A 137 4.85 -9.76 -15.19
CA GLY A 137 4.23 -9.13 -14.01
C GLY A 137 4.51 -9.90 -12.71
N TRP A 138 3.45 -10.41 -12.08
CA TRP A 138 3.50 -11.11 -10.79
C TRP A 138 2.71 -12.42 -10.84
N SER A 139 3.12 -13.40 -10.04
CA SER A 139 2.46 -14.70 -9.89
C SER A 139 1.07 -14.60 -9.24
N ASP A 140 0.37 -15.74 -9.23
CA ASP A 140 -0.70 -15.99 -8.26
C ASP A 140 -0.20 -15.83 -6.81
N ILE A 141 -1.14 -15.60 -5.90
CA ILE A 141 -0.85 -15.40 -4.48
C ILE A 141 -0.42 -16.72 -3.83
N LYS A 142 0.78 -16.72 -3.27
CA LYS A 142 1.34 -17.77 -2.42
C LYS A 142 1.20 -17.38 -0.94
N LYS A 143 1.37 -18.36 -0.04
CA LYS A 143 1.46 -18.16 1.42
C LYS A 143 2.85 -18.54 1.92
N LEU A 144 3.29 -17.90 2.99
CA LEU A 144 4.51 -18.28 3.71
C LEU A 144 4.39 -19.70 4.33
N GLY A 145 5.53 -20.25 4.76
CA GLY A 145 5.60 -21.59 5.34
C GLY A 145 4.83 -21.72 6.68
N PRO A 146 4.60 -22.96 7.18
CA PRO A 146 3.75 -23.24 8.33
C PRO A 146 4.03 -22.38 9.57
N SER A 147 5.30 -22.09 9.85
CA SER A 147 5.81 -21.23 10.93
C SER A 147 5.19 -19.83 10.98
N PHE A 148 4.63 -19.34 9.87
CA PHE A 148 4.00 -18.02 9.75
C PHE A 148 2.47 -18.09 9.71
N LEU A 149 1.87 -19.26 9.53
CA LEU A 149 0.41 -19.39 9.27
C LEU A 149 -0.46 -19.18 10.52
N ALA A 150 0.14 -19.22 11.71
CA ALA A 150 -0.51 -18.91 12.99
C ALA A 150 -0.28 -17.46 13.44
N LEU A 151 0.52 -16.67 12.72
CA LEU A 151 0.83 -15.28 13.04
C LEU A 151 -0.06 -14.38 12.18
N GLU A 152 -0.78 -13.45 12.80
CA GLU A 152 -1.55 -12.46 12.07
C GLU A 152 -0.63 -11.28 11.72
N ILE A 153 -0.31 -11.12 10.43
CA ILE A 153 0.71 -10.18 9.94
C ILE A 153 0.04 -9.15 9.01
N MET A 154 0.03 -7.88 9.39
CA MET A 154 -0.38 -6.77 8.51
C MET A 154 0.68 -6.53 7.45
N ARG A 155 1.93 -6.39 7.89
CA ARG A 155 3.05 -5.99 7.05
C ARG A 155 4.32 -6.79 7.33
N LEU A 156 4.99 -7.15 6.24
CA LEU A 156 6.28 -7.80 6.25
C LEU A 156 7.19 -7.09 5.25
N THR A 157 8.37 -6.70 5.72
CA THR A 157 9.46 -6.15 4.91
C THR A 157 10.68 -7.08 4.95
N ALA A 158 11.59 -6.93 4.00
CA ALA A 158 12.68 -7.88 3.79
C ALA A 158 14.00 -7.18 3.39
N SER A 159 15.12 -7.67 3.93
CA SER A 159 16.47 -7.21 3.55
C SER A 159 17.00 -7.95 2.31
N LEU A 160 18.08 -7.45 1.71
CA LEU A 160 18.84 -8.14 0.64
C LEU A 160 19.44 -9.48 1.12
N LYS A 161 19.61 -9.65 2.43
CA LYS A 161 20.07 -10.89 3.07
C LYS A 161 18.94 -11.91 3.28
N GLY A 162 17.71 -11.58 2.87
CA GLY A 162 16.54 -12.45 3.00
C GLY A 162 15.95 -12.52 4.42
N THR A 163 16.39 -11.66 5.34
CA THR A 163 15.76 -11.50 6.65
C THR A 163 14.41 -10.83 6.47
N TYR A 164 13.35 -11.50 6.93
CA TYR A 164 12.03 -10.91 7.06
C TYR A 164 11.93 -10.18 8.40
N VAL A 165 11.30 -9.02 8.40
CA VAL A 165 10.91 -8.26 9.59
C VAL A 165 9.45 -7.85 9.43
N PHE A 166 8.62 -8.11 10.44
CA PHE A 166 7.17 -8.02 10.34
C PHE A 166 6.53 -7.75 11.69
N ASP A 167 5.32 -7.18 11.66
CA ASP A 167 4.43 -7.15 12.82
C ASP A 167 3.72 -8.49 13.04
N GLU A 168 3.39 -8.77 14.29
CA GLU A 168 2.27 -9.61 14.68
C GLU A 168 1.19 -8.69 15.27
N ILE A 169 -0.06 -8.81 14.82
CA ILE A 169 -1.17 -8.04 15.35
C ILE A 169 -1.40 -8.45 16.81
N GLY A 170 -1.38 -7.44 17.67
CA GLY A 170 -2.09 -7.44 18.94
C GLY A 170 -3.25 -6.44 18.91
N SER A 171 -3.95 -6.30 20.02
CA SER A 171 -4.90 -5.22 20.22
C SER A 171 -4.23 -3.83 20.22
N ASP A 172 -5.03 -2.79 19.94
CA ASP A 172 -4.61 -1.38 20.03
C ASP A 172 -4.17 -0.94 21.45
N ASP A 173 -4.40 -1.79 22.45
CA ASP A 173 -4.21 -1.50 23.88
C ASP A 173 -2.88 -2.00 24.48
N GLY A 174 -2.18 -3.00 23.90
CA GLY A 174 -0.98 -3.54 24.59
C GLY A 174 -0.02 -4.53 23.91
N ASP A 175 -0.35 -5.16 22.78
CA ASP A 175 0.31 -6.41 22.36
C ASP A 175 0.81 -6.49 20.91
N GLY A 176 0.83 -5.38 20.16
CA GLY A 176 1.50 -5.32 18.85
C GLY A 176 3.02 -5.48 18.97
N VAL A 177 3.58 -6.55 18.37
CA VAL A 177 4.99 -6.97 18.53
C VAL A 177 5.69 -7.12 17.18
N ILE A 178 6.89 -6.54 17.08
CA ILE A 178 7.75 -6.69 15.90
C ILE A 178 8.61 -7.96 16.04
N ARG A 179 8.61 -8.78 14.98
CA ARG A 179 9.31 -10.05 14.84
C ARG A 179 10.27 -10.06 13.65
N TYR A 180 11.20 -10.99 13.67
CA TYR A 180 12.09 -11.30 12.54
C TYR A 180 12.19 -12.80 12.25
N SER A 181 12.67 -13.11 11.04
CA SER A 181 13.09 -14.45 10.62
C SER A 181 14.20 -14.31 9.57
N ARG A 182 15.44 -14.63 9.94
CA ARG A 182 16.61 -14.59 9.04
C ARG A 182 16.62 -15.77 8.07
N LEU A 183 17.35 -15.60 6.97
CA LEU A 183 17.73 -16.66 6.06
C LEU A 183 19.22 -16.98 6.32
N ILE A 184 19.50 -18.17 6.85
CA ILE A 184 20.85 -18.62 7.25
C ILE A 184 21.17 -19.89 6.46
N ASP A 185 22.24 -19.88 5.67
CA ASP A 185 22.65 -20.99 4.79
C ASP A 185 21.50 -21.53 3.91
N GLY A 186 20.68 -20.62 3.38
CA GLY A 186 19.49 -20.94 2.58
C GLY A 186 18.29 -21.48 3.36
N LYS A 187 18.41 -21.65 4.69
CA LYS A 187 17.33 -22.12 5.59
C LYS A 187 16.73 -20.93 6.34
N ARG A 188 15.41 -20.85 6.35
CA ARG A 188 14.70 -19.82 7.11
C ARG A 188 14.55 -20.25 8.57
N GLU A 189 14.89 -19.39 9.52
CA GLU A 189 14.67 -19.67 10.94
C GLU A 189 13.22 -19.40 11.37
N GLU A 190 12.79 -20.03 12.46
CA GLU A 190 11.49 -19.77 13.09
C GLU A 190 11.33 -18.31 13.53
N PRO A 191 10.14 -17.69 13.35
CA PRO A 191 9.80 -16.36 13.83
C PRO A 191 10.15 -16.06 15.29
N LYS A 192 10.91 -14.99 15.53
CA LYS A 192 11.32 -14.54 16.86
C LYS A 192 10.97 -13.07 17.08
N PRO A 193 10.49 -12.65 18.26
CA PRO A 193 10.38 -11.22 18.58
C PRO A 193 11.77 -10.58 18.65
N PHE A 194 11.86 -9.29 18.36
CA PHE A 194 12.99 -8.47 18.84
C PHE A 194 12.91 -8.28 20.36
N GLY A 195 14.02 -7.89 20.98
CA GLY A 195 14.03 -7.51 22.38
C GLY A 195 13.42 -6.12 22.60
N LYS A 196 13.54 -5.63 23.84
CA LYS A 196 13.01 -4.35 24.30
C LYS A 196 13.53 -3.15 23.51
N GLU A 197 14.71 -3.26 22.91
CA GLU A 197 15.36 -2.20 22.12
C GLU A 197 14.49 -1.76 20.93
N ILE A 198 13.71 -2.68 20.38
CA ILE A 198 12.62 -2.43 19.43
C ILE A 198 11.28 -2.40 20.17
N ASN A 199 10.91 -3.53 20.80
CA ASN A 199 9.60 -3.79 21.40
C ASN A 199 9.48 -3.14 22.80
N THR A 200 9.34 -1.82 22.82
CA THR A 200 9.05 -1.00 24.01
C THR A 200 7.80 -0.16 23.78
N GLY A 201 6.99 0.05 24.81
CA GLY A 201 5.71 0.77 24.74
C GLY A 201 4.52 -0.17 24.82
N LYS A 202 3.37 0.29 24.32
CA LYS A 202 2.09 -0.44 24.30
C LYS A 202 1.81 -1.12 22.94
N PHE A 203 2.48 -0.69 21.88
CA PHE A 203 2.23 -1.18 20.53
C PHE A 203 3.44 -0.85 19.65
N ASN A 204 3.87 -1.77 18.78
CA ASN A 204 4.92 -1.54 17.78
C ASN A 204 4.54 -2.30 16.48
N ALA A 205 4.49 -1.61 15.33
CA ALA A 205 3.97 -2.18 14.09
C ALA A 205 4.60 -1.63 12.79
N HIS A 206 4.14 -2.17 11.66
CA HIS A 206 4.46 -1.82 10.28
C HIS A 206 5.95 -1.60 9.93
N PRO A 207 6.85 -2.50 10.35
CA PRO A 207 8.29 -2.26 10.24
C PRO A 207 8.79 -2.14 8.80
N PHE A 208 9.85 -1.36 8.62
CA PHE A 208 10.70 -1.27 7.44
C PHE A 208 12.15 -1.55 7.83
N ILE A 209 12.63 -2.74 7.49
CA ILE A 209 14.07 -3.08 7.56
C ILE A 209 14.81 -2.47 6.36
N ALA A 210 15.93 -1.80 6.60
CA ALA A 210 16.77 -1.30 5.52
C ALA A 210 17.32 -2.46 4.66
N PRO A 211 17.54 -2.29 3.34
CA PRO A 211 18.03 -3.35 2.46
C PRO A 211 19.35 -4.01 2.92
N ASP A 212 20.23 -3.23 3.56
CA ASP A 212 21.51 -3.64 4.13
C ASP A 212 21.41 -4.11 5.59
N GLU A 213 20.27 -3.93 6.25
CA GLU A 213 20.04 -4.09 7.70
C GLU A 213 20.81 -3.10 8.59
N SER A 214 21.17 -1.90 8.12
CA SER A 214 21.85 -0.89 8.96
C SER A 214 20.92 -0.08 9.86
N TYR A 215 19.62 -0.02 9.54
CA TYR A 215 18.58 0.56 10.38
C TYR A 215 17.22 -0.16 10.20
N LEU A 216 16.32 0.05 11.15
CA LEU A 216 14.95 -0.44 11.20
C LEU A 216 14.04 0.72 11.60
N ILE A 217 13.07 1.07 10.75
CA ILE A 217 12.04 2.08 11.05
C ILE A 217 10.73 1.36 11.35
N PHE A 218 9.95 1.84 12.30
CA PHE A 218 8.63 1.29 12.66
C PHE A 218 7.78 2.34 13.35
N ASP A 219 6.47 2.10 13.45
CA ASP A 219 5.59 2.93 14.29
C ASP A 219 5.28 2.27 15.63
N GLY A 220 4.98 3.08 16.64
CA GLY A 220 4.62 2.56 17.95
C GLY A 220 4.07 3.59 18.93
N ARG A 221 3.40 3.07 19.96
CA ARG A 221 2.68 3.84 20.99
C ARG A 221 3.45 3.80 22.31
N ARG A 222 3.93 4.95 22.77
CA ARG A 222 4.71 5.11 24.02
C ARG A 222 4.08 6.21 24.89
N GLU A 223 4.38 6.22 26.19
CA GLU A 223 3.82 7.24 27.10
C GLU A 223 4.43 8.62 26.87
N SER A 224 5.67 8.66 26.38
CA SER A 224 6.31 9.83 25.77
C SER A 224 6.27 9.70 24.25
N GLY A 225 5.48 10.54 23.59
CA GLY A 225 5.34 10.64 22.14
C GLY A 225 4.66 11.95 21.75
N TYR A 226 4.45 12.16 20.44
CA TYR A 226 3.72 13.32 19.90
C TYR A 226 2.23 13.01 19.75
N GLY A 227 1.88 11.84 19.19
CA GLY A 227 0.49 11.48 18.87
C GLY A 227 0.07 10.07 19.28
N HIS A 228 -0.94 9.52 18.59
CA HIS A 228 -1.50 8.19 18.88
C HIS A 228 -0.53 7.05 18.57
N SER A 229 0.26 7.20 17.51
CA SER A 229 1.42 6.37 17.17
C SER A 229 2.49 7.29 16.57
N ASP A 230 3.74 7.07 16.93
CA ASP A 230 4.89 7.86 16.49
C ASP A 230 5.83 6.96 15.67
N LEU A 231 6.57 7.53 14.71
CA LEU A 231 7.67 6.80 14.06
C LEU A 231 8.92 6.78 14.93
N TYR A 232 9.57 5.61 14.96
CA TYR A 232 10.84 5.34 15.62
C TYR A 232 11.84 4.72 14.65
N ILE A 233 13.12 4.99 14.87
CA ILE A 233 14.24 4.37 14.15
C ILE A 233 15.23 3.75 15.13
N SER A 234 15.59 2.49 14.91
CA SER A 234 16.70 1.82 15.57
C SER A 234 17.84 1.60 14.57
N TYR A 235 19.08 1.79 15.02
CA TYR A 235 20.28 1.56 14.23
C TYR A 235 20.96 0.27 14.66
N ARG A 236 21.53 -0.43 13.68
CA ARG A 236 22.31 -1.63 13.97
C ARG A 236 23.72 -1.27 14.42
N GLN A 237 24.15 -1.89 15.50
CA GLN A 237 25.43 -1.66 16.15
C GLN A 237 26.58 -2.41 15.44
N PRO A 238 27.85 -2.01 15.64
CA PRO A 238 29.00 -2.71 15.06
C PRO A 238 29.19 -4.17 15.51
N ASP A 239 28.62 -4.56 16.64
CA ASP A 239 28.58 -5.96 17.13
C ASP A 239 27.43 -6.79 16.51
N GLY A 240 26.61 -6.17 15.67
CA GLY A 240 25.46 -6.78 14.99
C GLY A 240 24.15 -6.73 15.78
N SER A 241 24.14 -6.20 17.01
CA SER A 241 22.95 -5.96 17.83
C SER A 241 22.14 -4.73 17.36
N TRP A 242 20.98 -4.48 17.96
CA TRP A 242 20.15 -3.30 17.69
C TRP A 242 20.24 -2.31 18.85
N GLY A 243 20.30 -1.01 18.54
CA GLY A 243 20.22 0.05 19.56
C GLY A 243 18.78 0.30 20.03
N ASP A 244 18.64 0.93 21.20
CA ASP A 244 17.33 1.42 21.66
C ASP A 244 16.72 2.39 20.62
N ALA A 245 15.43 2.22 20.34
CA ALA A 245 14.74 2.96 19.30
C ALA A 245 14.56 4.46 19.62
N ILE A 246 14.96 5.30 18.66
CA ILE A 246 14.96 6.76 18.73
C ILE A 246 13.69 7.30 18.07
N ASN A 247 12.94 8.14 18.77
CA ASN A 247 11.76 8.82 18.21
C ASN A 247 12.18 9.78 17.09
N MET A 248 11.49 9.77 15.94
CA MET A 248 11.88 10.56 14.77
C MET A 248 11.61 12.07 14.89
N GLY A 249 10.93 12.51 15.96
CA GLY A 249 10.81 13.92 16.35
C GLY A 249 9.77 14.73 15.55
N GLY A 250 9.45 15.92 16.06
CA GLY A 250 8.33 16.76 15.61
C GLY A 250 8.40 17.30 14.16
N THR A 251 9.44 16.97 13.40
CA THR A 251 9.46 17.17 11.93
C THR A 251 8.64 16.11 11.21
N VAL A 252 8.64 14.87 11.73
CA VAL A 252 7.97 13.70 11.16
C VAL A 252 6.77 13.28 12.01
N ASN A 253 6.89 13.27 13.33
CA ASN A 253 5.82 12.86 14.25
C ASN A 253 4.93 14.04 14.65
N THR A 254 3.62 13.84 14.75
CA THR A 254 2.62 14.87 15.09
C THR A 254 1.48 14.32 15.96
N GLU A 255 0.67 15.21 16.54
CA GLU A 255 -0.40 14.85 17.50
C GLU A 255 -1.47 13.91 16.92
N VAL A 256 -1.67 13.90 15.59
CA VAL A 256 -2.62 13.01 14.89
C VAL A 256 -2.06 11.60 14.63
N GLY A 257 -0.74 11.44 14.67
CA GLY A 257 -0.02 10.17 14.55
C GLY A 257 0.38 9.74 13.14
N GLU A 258 1.46 8.96 13.09
CA GLU A 258 2.13 8.50 11.88
C GLU A 258 2.43 6.99 11.94
N ILE A 259 2.23 6.30 10.80
CA ILE A 259 2.42 4.84 10.68
C ILE A 259 3.05 4.42 9.34
N SER A 260 3.45 3.15 9.24
CA SER A 260 3.81 2.49 7.97
C SER A 260 4.96 3.13 7.15
N ALA A 261 5.97 3.66 7.83
CA ALA A 261 7.16 4.25 7.22
C ALA A 261 7.87 3.32 6.21
N SER A 262 8.45 3.86 5.13
CA SER A 262 9.33 3.15 4.19
C SER A 262 10.32 4.11 3.54
N VAL A 263 11.46 3.63 3.05
CA VAL A 263 12.40 4.46 2.27
C VAL A 263 12.35 4.04 0.81
N THR A 264 12.43 5.02 -0.11
CA THR A 264 12.45 4.72 -1.55
C THR A 264 13.63 3.80 -1.90
N PRO A 265 13.50 2.89 -2.88
CA PRO A 265 14.59 1.99 -3.28
C PRO A 265 15.88 2.69 -3.73
N ASP A 266 15.80 3.96 -4.13
CA ASP A 266 16.94 4.79 -4.47
C ASP A 266 17.51 5.63 -3.30
N GLY A 267 17.02 5.38 -2.07
CA GLY A 267 17.55 5.88 -0.80
C GLY A 267 17.23 7.34 -0.47
N LYS A 268 16.52 8.07 -1.33
CA LYS A 268 16.40 9.54 -1.24
C LYS A 268 15.27 10.04 -0.36
N PHE A 269 14.15 9.32 -0.26
CA PHE A 269 12.96 9.83 0.42
C PHE A 269 12.37 8.83 1.41
N LEU A 270 12.04 9.32 2.60
CA LEU A 270 11.23 8.62 3.60
C LEU A 270 9.76 8.88 3.27
N PHE A 271 9.03 7.82 2.97
CA PHE A 271 7.57 7.79 2.82
C PHE A 271 6.96 7.33 4.15
N PHE A 272 5.79 7.84 4.52
CA PHE A 272 5.03 7.39 5.69
C PHE A 272 3.55 7.79 5.57
N HIS A 273 2.69 7.25 6.43
CA HIS A 273 1.27 7.64 6.48
C HIS A 273 1.04 8.58 7.65
N ARG A 274 0.34 9.69 7.42
CA ARG A 274 -0.11 10.63 8.48
C ARG A 274 -1.63 10.70 8.48
N ASN A 275 -2.22 10.55 9.66
CA ASN A 275 -3.65 10.65 9.90
C ASN A 275 -4.15 12.09 9.69
N GLN A 276 -5.39 12.28 9.20
CA GLN A 276 -6.00 13.61 8.97
C GLN A 276 -6.88 14.11 10.13
N GLY A 277 -7.05 13.33 11.19
CA GLY A 277 -7.81 13.71 12.40
C GLY A 277 -9.17 13.00 12.54
N GLU A 278 -10.08 13.56 13.32
CA GLU A 278 -11.37 12.93 13.63
C GLU A 278 -12.37 12.95 12.46
N GLY A 279 -12.21 12.01 11.52
CA GLY A 279 -13.19 11.76 10.47
C GLY A 279 -12.76 10.67 9.49
N LYS A 280 -13.50 9.55 9.46
CA LYS A 280 -13.37 8.45 8.49
C LYS A 280 -11.94 7.89 8.23
N GLY A 281 -10.99 8.15 9.12
CA GLY A 281 -9.66 7.51 9.12
C GLY A 281 -8.79 7.80 7.89
N ASN A 282 -9.01 8.91 7.18
CA ASN A 282 -8.19 9.22 6.01
C ASN A 282 -6.71 9.47 6.41
N MET A 283 -5.78 8.92 5.65
CA MET A 283 -4.35 9.09 5.82
C MET A 283 -3.71 9.54 4.51
N ASN A 284 -2.92 10.62 4.56
CA ASN A 284 -2.07 10.98 3.43
C ASN A 284 -0.85 10.06 3.38
N ILE A 285 -0.43 9.68 2.17
CA ILE A 285 0.94 9.23 1.94
C ILE A 285 1.82 10.48 1.95
N MET A 286 2.60 10.66 3.00
CA MET A 286 3.57 11.73 3.16
C MET A 286 4.94 11.31 2.63
N TRP A 287 5.73 12.26 2.15
CA TRP A 287 7.14 12.06 1.81
C TRP A 287 8.03 13.22 2.26
N VAL A 288 9.26 12.91 2.64
CA VAL A 288 10.29 13.85 3.11
C VAL A 288 11.69 13.38 2.70
N ASP A 289 12.66 14.29 2.63
CA ASP A 289 14.08 13.96 2.44
C ASP A 289 14.57 12.92 3.48
N ALA A 290 15.14 11.81 3.02
CA ALA A 290 15.65 10.74 3.88
C ALA A 290 16.88 11.14 4.72
N GLN A 291 17.48 12.31 4.49
CA GLN A 291 18.58 12.88 5.28
C GLN A 291 18.28 12.95 6.80
N ILE A 292 17.01 12.90 7.22
CA ILE A 292 16.62 12.75 8.64
C ILE A 292 17.18 11.46 9.28
N ILE A 293 17.30 10.37 8.52
CA ILE A 293 17.87 9.09 8.98
C ILE A 293 19.34 9.26 9.37
N GLU A 294 20.14 9.95 8.56
CA GLU A 294 21.53 10.22 8.92
C GLU A 294 21.66 11.33 9.98
N THR A 295 20.67 12.23 10.09
CA THR A 295 20.61 13.27 11.14
C THR A 295 20.35 12.68 12.53
N LEU A 296 19.57 11.60 12.61
CA LEU A 296 19.24 10.89 13.84
C LEU A 296 20.25 9.79 14.21
N ARG A 297 21.26 9.50 13.37
CA ARG A 297 22.25 8.45 13.62
C ARG A 297 23.19 8.81 14.79
N PRO A 298 23.33 7.97 15.83
CA PRO A 298 24.21 8.22 16.96
C PRO A 298 25.67 8.50 16.58
N LYS A 299 26.23 9.59 17.12
CA LYS A 299 27.63 9.99 16.87
C LYS A 299 28.60 8.87 17.25
N GLY A 300 29.41 8.44 16.28
CA GLY A 300 30.35 7.31 16.42
C GLY A 300 29.91 6.08 15.59
N GLN A 301 28.62 5.95 15.26
CA GLN A 301 28.17 5.04 14.22
C GLN A 301 28.35 5.72 12.86
N SER A 302 29.29 5.23 12.06
CA SER A 302 29.28 5.53 10.61
C SER A 302 28.20 4.69 9.92
N PRO A 303 27.70 5.09 8.74
CA PRO A 303 27.04 4.16 7.83
C PRO A 303 27.90 2.91 7.62
N ILE A 304 27.27 1.74 7.51
CA ILE A 304 27.99 0.49 7.27
C ILE A 304 28.41 0.48 5.79
N ASN A 305 29.59 1.04 5.51
CA ASN A 305 30.14 1.10 4.15
C ASN A 305 30.37 -0.32 3.61
N HIS A 306 29.44 -0.77 2.78
CA HIS A 306 29.54 -2.01 2.03
C HIS A 306 30.21 -1.73 0.66
N ASN A 307 31.46 -2.19 0.53
CA ASN A 307 32.15 -2.39 -0.75
C ASN A 307 31.62 -3.64 -1.45
#